data_AF-H6MY62-F1
#
_entry.id   AF-H6MY62-F1
#
_cell.length_a   1.000
_cell.length_b   1.000
_cell.length_c   1.000
_cell.angle_alpha   90.00
_cell.angle_beta   90.00
_cell.angle_gamma   90.00
#
_symmetry.space_group_name_H-M   'P 1'
#
loop_
_entity.id
_entity.type
_entity.pdbx_description
1 polymer ?
#
loop_
_entity_poly.entity_id
_entity_poly.type
_entity_poly.pdbx_seq_one_letter_code
_entity_poly.pdbx_strand_id
1 'polypeptide(L)'
;MRAAAAHLAATSSNLGEVLSSLESSLAGEGAPWGDDEPGTQFATGGAGGGYLGQKQGVSEAISAKVDLLTTYSEGLRNTADNLEGGDTAGT
;
A
#
# COMPACT_ATOMS: atom_id res chain seq x y z
N MET A 1 -15.46 16.71 -6.15
CA MET A 1 -15.39 15.53 -5.25
C MET A 1 -15.28 14.21 -6.02
N ARG A 2 -16.20 13.87 -6.94
CA ARG A 2 -16.16 12.60 -7.70
C ARG A 2 -14.85 12.34 -8.47
N ALA A 3 -14.35 13.33 -9.21
CA ALA A 3 -13.09 13.18 -9.97
C ALA A 3 -11.87 12.96 -9.06
N ALA A 4 -11.79 13.69 -7.94
CA ALA A 4 -10.73 13.51 -6.96
C ALA A 4 -10.80 12.12 -6.31
N ALA A 5 -11.99 11.64 -5.95
CA ALA A 5 -12.18 10.28 -5.45
C ALA A 5 -11.71 9.23 -6.46
N ALA A 6 -12.10 9.36 -7.73
CA ALA A 6 -11.67 8.45 -8.78
C ALA A 6 -10.14 8.42 -8.94
N HIS A 7 -9.48 9.58 -8.88
CA HIS A 7 -8.03 9.66 -8.94
C HIS A 7 -7.34 8.99 -7.75
N LEU A 8 -7.85 9.21 -6.53
CA LEU A 8 -7.32 8.57 -5.32
C LEU A 8 -7.50 7.05 -5.38
N ALA A 9 -8.65 6.56 -5.82
CA ALA A 9 -8.89 5.14 -6.01
C ALA A 9 -7.94 4.52 -7.04
N ALA A 10 -7.74 5.18 -8.19
CA ALA A 10 -6.80 4.69 -9.21
C ALA A 10 -5.35 4.66 -8.69
N THR A 11 -4.94 5.69 -7.94
CA THR A 11 -3.61 5.74 -7.32
C THR A 11 -3.43 4.64 -6.27
N SER A 12 -4.47 4.40 -5.46
CA SER A 12 -4.49 3.31 -4.47
C SER A 12 -4.34 1.93 -5.15
N SER A 13 -5.12 1.67 -6.20
CA SER A 13 -5.03 0.43 -6.99
C SER A 13 -3.64 0.21 -7.56
N ASN A 14 -3.08 1.23 -8.22
CA ASN A 14 -1.73 1.15 -8.81
C ASN A 14 -0.66 0.86 -7.76
N LEU A 15 -0.73 1.48 -6.57
CA LEU A 15 0.21 1.21 -5.49
C LEU A 15 0.08 -0.24 -4.97
N GLY A 16 -1.15 -0.73 -4.82
CA GLY A 16 -1.41 -2.12 -4.40
C GLY A 16 -0.91 -3.15 -5.42
N GLU A 17 -1.10 -2.88 -6.71
CA GLU A 17 -0.61 -3.72 -7.81
C GLU A 17 0.92 -3.76 -7.86
N VAL A 18 1.58 -2.60 -7.73
CA VAL A 18 3.04 -2.51 -7.70
C VAL A 18 3.60 -3.27 -6.50
N LEU A 19 3.01 -3.10 -5.31
CA LEU A 19 3.44 -3.84 -4.12
C LEU A 19 3.29 -5.35 -4.32
N SER A 20 2.13 -5.80 -4.79
CA SER A 20 1.86 -7.22 -5.03
C SER A 20 2.83 -7.83 -6.05
N SER A 21 3.14 -7.09 -7.13
CA SER A 21 4.10 -7.52 -8.14
C SER A 21 5.52 -7.62 -7.59
N LEU A 22 5.93 -6.64 -6.78
CA LEU A 22 7.24 -6.65 -6.11
C LEU A 22 7.36 -7.82 -5.12
N GLU A 23 6.35 -8.06 -4.29
CA GLU A 23 6.34 -9.15 -3.33
C GLU A 23 6.40 -10.52 -4.00
N SER A 24 5.64 -10.71 -5.07
CA SER A 24 5.67 -11.92 -5.90
C SER A 24 7.05 -12.15 -6.52
N SER A 25 7.65 -11.10 -7.09
CA SER A 25 8.99 -11.17 -7.70
C SER A 25 10.05 -11.55 -6.66
N LEU A 26 10.04 -10.89 -5.50
CA LEU A 26 10.98 -11.16 -4.41
C LEU A 26 10.77 -12.55 -3.79
N ALA A 27 9.55 -13.08 -3.77
CA ALA A 27 9.30 -14.44 -3.31
C ALA A 27 9.92 -15.48 -4.27
N GLY A 28 9.95 -15.18 -5.58
CA GLY A 28 10.57 -16.03 -6.60
C GLY A 28 12.10 -16.03 -6.57
N GLU A 29 12.74 -14.94 -6.11
CA GLU A 29 14.20 -14.82 -6.05
C GLU A 29 14.84 -15.58 -4.86
N GLY A 30 14.09 -15.88 -3.81
CA GLY A 30 14.59 -16.60 -2.63
C GLY A 30 15.49 -15.75 -1.73
N ALA A 31 16.42 -16.41 -1.01
CA ALA A 31 17.35 -15.74 -0.09
C ALA A 31 18.67 -15.39 -0.82
N PRO A 32 18.95 -14.11 -1.13
CA PRO A 32 20.07 -13.72 -1.98
C PRO A 32 21.46 -13.99 -1.37
N TRP A 33 21.55 -14.17 -0.06
CA TRP A 33 22.83 -14.30 0.67
C TRP A 33 22.99 -15.67 1.36
N GLY A 34 22.08 -16.61 1.12
CA GLY A 34 22.10 -17.93 1.75
C GLY A 34 21.85 -17.90 3.26
N ASP A 35 22.03 -19.08 3.89
CA ASP A 35 21.73 -19.32 5.30
C ASP A 35 22.99 -19.49 6.17
N ASP A 36 24.16 -19.10 5.65
CA ASP A 36 25.39 -19.07 6.45
C ASP A 36 25.39 -17.91 7.45
N GLU A 37 26.36 -17.87 8.36
CA GLU A 37 26.41 -16.87 9.42
C GLU A 37 26.43 -15.42 8.87
N PRO A 38 27.22 -15.09 7.83
CA PRO A 38 27.11 -13.81 7.14
C PRO A 38 25.72 -13.56 6.52
N GLY A 39 25.18 -14.52 5.78
CA GLY A 39 23.85 -14.40 5.15
C GLY A 39 22.75 -14.13 6.16
N THR A 40 22.76 -14.85 7.29
CA THR A 40 21.85 -14.67 8.42
C THR A 40 21.98 -13.28 9.04
N GLN A 41 23.22 -12.80 9.23
CA GLN A 41 23.48 -11.46 9.76
C GLN A 41 22.99 -10.36 8.81
N PHE A 42 23.11 -10.53 7.49
CA PHE A 42 22.56 -9.58 6.52
C PHE A 42 21.02 -9.63 6.46
N ALA A 43 20.43 -10.82 6.57
CA ALA A 43 18.99 -11.02 6.50
C ALA A 43 18.25 -10.45 7.70
N THR A 44 18.74 -10.74 8.90
CA THR A 44 18.09 -10.37 10.17
C THR A 44 18.71 -9.14 10.81
N GLY A 45 19.95 -8.82 10.47
CA GLY A 45 20.59 -7.51 10.66
C GLY A 45 21.29 -7.25 11.97
N GLY A 46 21.83 -8.25 12.66
CA GLY A 46 22.55 -8.01 13.94
C GLY A 46 21.82 -6.98 14.83
N ALA A 47 22.51 -5.94 15.31
CA ALA A 47 21.92 -4.90 16.16
C ALA A 47 21.06 -3.82 15.44
N GLY A 48 20.93 -3.84 14.10
CA GLY A 48 20.35 -2.75 13.30
C GLY A 48 19.14 -3.08 12.44
N GLY A 49 18.73 -4.36 12.38
CA GLY A 49 17.62 -4.83 11.53
C GLY A 49 18.04 -5.04 10.07
N GLY A 50 17.83 -6.26 9.57
CA GLY A 50 18.37 -6.70 8.28
C GLY A 50 17.46 -6.38 7.12
N TYR A 51 17.83 -6.80 5.91
CA TYR A 51 17.05 -6.49 4.71
C TYR A 51 15.61 -7.05 4.79
N LEU A 52 15.38 -8.13 5.55
CA LEU A 52 14.03 -8.69 5.75
C LEU A 52 13.14 -7.72 6.54
N GLY A 53 13.67 -7.11 7.60
CA GLY A 53 12.93 -6.10 8.37
C GLY A 53 12.66 -4.84 7.55
N GLN A 54 13.62 -4.41 6.72
CA GLN A 54 13.43 -3.28 5.81
C GLN A 54 12.38 -3.58 4.74
N LYS A 55 12.40 -4.78 4.15
CA LYS A 55 11.38 -5.25 3.20
C LYS A 55 9.99 -5.23 3.84
N GLN A 56 9.86 -5.76 5.05
CA GLN A 56 8.61 -5.74 5.80
C GLN A 56 8.13 -4.30 6.05
N GLY A 57 8.99 -3.43 6.59
CA GLY A 57 8.62 -2.04 6.87
C GLY A 57 8.20 -1.26 5.64
N VAL A 58 8.82 -1.50 4.49
CA VAL A 58 8.41 -0.88 3.21
C VAL A 58 7.04 -1.41 2.76
N SER A 59 6.80 -2.72 2.83
CA SER A 59 5.49 -3.31 2.48
C SER A 59 4.36 -2.77 3.37
N GLU A 60 4.58 -2.72 4.69
CA GLU A 60 3.63 -2.18 5.66
C GLU A 60 3.35 -0.69 5.40
N ALA A 61 4.39 0.11 5.11
CA ALA A 61 4.23 1.52 4.81
C ALA A 61 3.46 1.78 3.51
N ILE A 62 3.65 0.95 2.48
CA ILE A 62 2.89 1.06 1.22
C ILE A 62 1.43 0.63 1.45
N SER A 63 1.20 -0.48 2.15
CA SER A 63 -0.14 -0.96 2.49
C SER A 63 -0.94 0.10 3.26
N ALA A 64 -0.33 0.73 4.26
CA ALA A 64 -0.96 1.82 5.00
C ALA A 64 -1.35 3.01 4.11
N LYS A 65 -0.57 3.30 3.06
CA LYS A 65 -0.90 4.37 2.10
C LYS A 65 -2.06 3.96 1.18
N VAL A 66 -2.10 2.71 0.73
CA VAL A 66 -3.23 2.16 -0.03
C VAL A 66 -4.52 2.33 0.77
N ASP A 67 -4.52 1.91 2.04
CA ASP A 67 -5.69 2.02 2.92
C ASP A 67 -6.14 3.47 3.11
N LEU A 68 -5.19 4.38 3.32
CA LEU A 68 -5.47 5.81 3.48
C LEU A 68 -6.12 6.42 2.23
N LEU A 69 -5.57 6.13 1.05
CA LEU A 69 -6.08 6.65 -0.22
C LEU A 69 -7.46 6.08 -0.55
N THR A 70 -7.68 4.79 -0.26
CA THR A 70 -9.00 4.15 -0.38
C THR A 70 -10.02 4.83 0.52
N THR A 71 -9.68 5.02 1.80
CA THR A 71 -10.55 5.69 2.79
C THR A 71 -10.92 7.11 2.33
N TYR A 72 -9.96 7.89 1.84
CA TYR A 72 -10.23 9.24 1.35
C TYR A 72 -11.07 9.24 0.07
N SER A 73 -10.82 8.31 -0.84
CA SER A 73 -11.66 8.14 -2.03
C SER A 73 -13.12 7.87 -1.65
N GLU A 74 -13.36 6.95 -0.73
CA GLU A 74 -14.70 6.59 -0.25
C GLU A 74 -15.39 7.77 0.44
N GLY A 75 -14.70 8.47 1.34
CA GLY A 75 -15.24 9.66 2.00
C GLY A 75 -15.66 10.76 1.03
N LEU A 76 -14.88 10.98 -0.03
CA LEU A 76 -15.20 11.94 -1.08
C LEU A 76 -16.39 11.51 -1.96
N ARG A 77 -16.56 10.20 -2.22
CA ARG A 77 -17.75 9.67 -2.92
C ARG A 77 -19.00 9.87 -2.08
N ASN A 78 -18.96 9.44 -0.82
CA ASN A 78 -20.09 9.56 0.11
C ASN A 78 -20.52 11.03 0.27
N THR A 79 -19.55 11.95 0.35
CA THR A 79 -19.85 13.38 0.40
C THR A 79 -20.53 13.85 -0.88
N ALA A 80 -20.05 13.44 -2.06
CA ALA A 80 -20.67 13.81 -3.33
C ALA A 80 -22.12 13.29 -3.44
N ASP A 81 -22.36 12.04 -3.03
CA ASP A 81 -23.69 11.42 -3.07
C ASP A 81 -24.67 12.10 -2.10
N ASN A 82 -24.21 12.48 -0.90
CA ASN A 82 -25.02 13.20 0.07
C ASN A 82 -25.43 14.61 -0.41
N LEU A 83 -24.53 15.35 -1.08
CA LEU A 83 -24.87 16.65 -1.65
C LEU A 83 -25.93 16.52 -2.75
N GLU A 84 -25.78 15.54 -3.65
CA GLU A 84 -26.73 15.31 -4.74
C GLU A 84 -28.10 14.88 -4.21
N GLY A 85 -28.14 13.96 -3.23
CA GLY A 85 -29.37 13.55 -2.57
C GLY A 85 -30.06 14.71 -1.82
N GLY A 86 -29.29 15.56 -1.15
CA GLY A 86 -29.78 16.75 -0.46
C GLY A 86 -30.40 17.78 -1.42
N ASP A 87 -29.77 18.03 -2.56
CA ASP A 87 -30.30 18.93 -3.58
C ASP A 87 -31.60 18.39 -4.21
N THR A 88 -31.71 17.07 -4.42
CA THR A 88 -32.94 16.47 -4.97
C THR A 88 -34.13 16.43 -4.01
N ALA A 89 -33.90 16.50 -2.69
CA ALA A 89 -34.96 16.53 -1.68
C ALA A 89 -35.49 17.96 -1.41
N GLY A 90 -34.81 18.99 -1.93
CA GLY A 90 -35.14 20.41 -1.71
C GLY A 90 -35.94 21.09 -2.84
N THR A 91 -36.29 20.37 -3.90
CA THR A 91 -37.11 20.85 -5.04
C THR A 91 -38.41 20.07 -5.16
#